data_AF-A0A536YLQ8-F1
#
_entry.id   AF-A0A536YLQ8-F1
#
_cell.length_a   1.000
_cell.length_b   1.000
_cell.length_c   1.000
_cell.angle_alpha   90.00
_cell.angle_beta   90.00
_cell.angle_gamma   90.00
#
_symmetry.space_group_name_H-M   'P 1'
#
loop_
_entity.id
_entity.type
_entity.pdbx_description
1 polymer ?
#
loop_
_entity_poly.entity_id
_entity_poly.type
_entity_poly.pdbx_seq_one_letter_code
_entity_poly.pdbx_strand_id
1 'polypeptide(L)'
;MLLHLSIRDFAIVDRLELEFRPGFTALTGETGAGKSILIDALSMTLGDRTGGEQVRSGAERADVTAEFAIDSLPGIGDWLHEHALEGDPNRLLLRRVVDANGRSRAFINGHSATINQMREAGDRLVDIHGQHAHQSLLRPEAQRMVLDAHAGLASLAQETGSAHRELQRLRRARLDHENNAAARDAEREQLGWQLEELSRLALAPGEWETIQSEHGRLAHAATLMEGVRDAIDSLSESENAALGSLSGVLSRLRPLTEFDGLLRDTIAVLESGEAQLREAAYALRHYADRIELDPKRLHEVEQRLEAVHNAARKFRARPEALPEVLASLRVRLKDLEMTADLEALALQEQAARSRYDGLATRLSAERNKAATKLGREVNAAMKELAMSGGRFEVELRSLLPDGSAAGNEQAEFLVTTNPGTEPRPLAKVVSGGELSRISLAIQVITSRAAAVPTLIFDEVDAGIGGAVA
;
A
#
# COMPACT_ATOMS: atom_id res chain seq x y z
N MET A 1 8.07 -43.04 -0.02
CA MET A 1 8.75 -43.61 1.17
C MET A 1 10.25 -43.46 0.99
N LEU A 2 11.03 -43.16 2.03
CA LEU A 2 12.50 -43.19 1.98
C LEU A 2 13.01 -44.61 1.70
N LEU A 3 13.83 -44.78 0.66
CA LEU A 3 14.41 -46.06 0.23
C LEU A 3 15.89 -46.17 0.59
N HIS A 4 16.65 -45.10 0.36
CA HIS A 4 18.10 -45.09 0.54
C HIS A 4 18.59 -43.75 1.07
N LEU A 5 19.58 -43.78 1.96
CA LEU A 5 20.29 -42.59 2.45
C LEU A 5 21.80 -42.84 2.36
N SER A 6 22.48 -42.02 1.57
CA SER A 6 23.94 -42.00 1.45
C SER A 6 24.48 -40.70 2.04
N ILE A 7 25.44 -40.81 2.94
CA ILE A 7 26.09 -39.69 3.62
C ILE A 7 27.60 -39.82 3.39
N ARG A 8 28.25 -38.72 2.99
CA ARG A 8 29.70 -38.61 2.91
C ARG A 8 30.19 -37.32 3.56
N ASP A 9 31.24 -37.45 4.36
CA ASP A 9 31.98 -36.36 5.00
C ASP A 9 31.10 -35.36 5.79
N PHE A 10 30.11 -35.87 6.51
CA PHE A 10 29.14 -35.09 7.28
C PHE A 10 29.32 -35.31 8.78
N ALA A 11 29.53 -34.25 9.54
CA ALA A 11 29.87 -34.25 10.96
C ALA A 11 31.05 -35.19 11.28
N ILE A 12 30.81 -36.32 11.92
CA ILE A 12 31.83 -37.34 12.22
C ILE A 12 31.83 -38.52 11.24
N VAL A 13 30.86 -38.56 10.31
CA VAL A 13 30.65 -39.65 9.37
C VAL A 13 31.54 -39.47 8.14
N ASP A 14 32.41 -40.45 7.89
CA ASP A 14 33.21 -40.56 6.66
C ASP A 14 32.32 -40.94 5.47
N ARG A 15 31.71 -42.13 5.57
CA ARG A 15 30.81 -42.68 4.58
C ARG A 15 29.79 -43.56 5.27
N LEU A 16 28.53 -43.38 4.92
CA LEU A 16 27.43 -44.23 5.36
C LEU A 16 26.46 -44.44 4.21
N GLU A 17 25.96 -45.67 4.08
CA GLU A 17 24.92 -46.05 3.14
C GLU A 17 23.89 -46.87 3.91
N LEU A 18 22.64 -46.43 3.90
CA LEU A 18 21.52 -47.08 4.57
C LEU A 18 20.42 -47.39 3.56
N GLU A 19 19.90 -48.60 3.60
CA GLU A 19 18.72 -49.03 2.84
C GLU A 19 17.56 -49.26 3.80
N PHE A 20 16.41 -48.66 3.49
CA PHE A 20 15.20 -48.73 4.29
C PHE A 20 14.18 -49.68 3.65
N ARG A 21 13.43 -50.39 4.50
CA ARG A 21 12.35 -51.29 4.08
C ARG A 21 11.00 -50.78 4.58
N PRO A 22 9.89 -51.05 3.87
CA PRO A 22 8.56 -50.65 4.31
C PRO A 22 8.23 -51.16 5.71
N GLY A 23 7.51 -50.34 6.48
CA GLY A 23 7.08 -50.67 7.84
C GLY A 23 7.82 -49.84 8.89
N PHE A 24 8.23 -50.48 9.98
CA PHE A 24 8.86 -49.84 11.12
C PHE A 24 10.37 -50.10 11.12
N THR A 25 11.16 -49.03 11.18
CA THR A 25 12.62 -49.10 11.31
C THR A 25 13.03 -48.45 12.63
N ALA A 26 13.77 -49.18 13.46
CA ALA A 26 14.35 -48.67 14.70
C ALA A 26 15.87 -48.50 14.53
N LEU A 27 16.38 -47.31 14.83
CA LEU A 27 17.82 -47.02 14.87
C LEU A 27 18.28 -47.11 16.33
N THR A 28 19.20 -48.04 16.62
CA THR A 28 19.74 -48.27 17.97
C THR A 28 21.26 -48.04 17.98
N GLY A 29 21.83 -47.71 19.14
CA GLY A 29 23.26 -47.42 19.30
C GLY A 29 23.67 -47.07 20.73
N GLU A 30 24.96 -46.91 20.97
CA GLU A 30 25.53 -46.66 22.31
C GLU A 30 25.48 -45.18 22.73
N THR A 31 25.48 -44.26 21.76
CA THR A 31 25.35 -42.80 21.99
C THR A 31 24.26 -42.21 21.10
N GLY A 32 23.46 -41.28 21.65
CA GLY A 32 22.41 -40.58 20.91
C GLY A 32 22.91 -39.76 19.71
N ALA A 33 24.20 -39.43 19.69
CA ALA A 33 24.83 -38.63 18.64
C ALA A 33 24.67 -39.25 17.24
N GLY A 34 24.79 -40.58 17.10
CA GLY A 34 24.67 -41.24 15.80
C GLY A 34 23.29 -41.10 15.16
N LYS A 35 22.23 -41.15 15.96
CA LYS A 35 20.84 -40.95 15.51
C LYS A 35 20.59 -39.51 15.08
N SER A 36 21.03 -38.55 15.90
CA SER A 36 20.86 -37.12 15.59
C SER A 36 21.57 -36.76 14.28
N ILE A 37 22.79 -37.26 14.06
CA ILE A 37 23.54 -37.01 12.81
C ILE A 37 22.77 -37.54 11.58
N LEU A 38 22.13 -38.70 11.69
CA LEU A 38 21.31 -39.27 10.60
C LEU A 38 20.11 -38.38 10.28
N ILE A 39 19.42 -37.92 11.32
CA ILE A 39 18.25 -37.04 11.17
C ILE A 39 18.69 -35.70 10.58
N ASP A 40 19.77 -35.11 11.08
CA ASP A 40 20.30 -33.84 10.58
C ASP A 40 20.73 -33.93 9.11
N ALA A 41 21.38 -35.04 8.72
CA ALA A 41 21.76 -35.30 7.33
C ALA A 41 20.53 -35.43 6.42
N LEU A 42 19.49 -36.12 6.88
CA LEU A 42 18.24 -36.24 6.14
C LEU A 42 17.52 -34.88 6.04
N SER A 43 17.38 -34.14 7.14
CA SER A 43 16.82 -32.78 7.17
C SER A 43 17.53 -31.84 6.20
N MET A 44 18.86 -31.94 6.11
CA MET A 44 19.65 -31.22 5.11
C MET A 44 19.18 -31.53 3.67
N THR A 45 18.95 -32.81 3.33
CA THR A 45 18.41 -33.18 2.00
C THR A 45 16.96 -32.76 1.75
N LEU A 46 16.21 -32.48 2.81
CA LEU A 46 14.81 -32.01 2.75
C LEU A 46 14.70 -30.47 2.67
N GLY A 47 15.82 -29.74 2.61
CA GLY A 47 15.80 -28.28 2.40
C GLY A 47 16.02 -27.44 3.65
N ASP A 48 16.39 -28.04 4.78
CA ASP A 48 16.74 -27.28 5.99
C ASP A 48 18.03 -26.47 5.81
N ARG A 49 18.22 -25.45 6.65
CA ARG A 49 19.45 -24.65 6.60
C ARG A 49 20.59 -25.43 7.24
N THR A 50 21.70 -25.51 6.52
CA THR A 50 22.90 -26.25 6.91
C THR A 50 24.10 -25.41 6.49
N GLY A 51 25.05 -25.16 7.39
CA GLY A 51 26.28 -24.43 7.10
C GLY A 51 27.51 -25.34 7.02
N GLY A 52 28.67 -24.72 6.81
CA GLY A 52 29.95 -25.42 6.65
C GLY A 52 30.42 -26.14 7.93
N GLU A 53 29.86 -25.80 9.09
CA GLU A 53 30.12 -26.44 10.39
C GLU A 53 29.76 -27.93 10.42
N GLN A 54 28.86 -28.36 9.53
CA GLN A 54 28.46 -29.76 9.43
C GLN A 54 29.35 -30.56 8.48
N VAL A 55 30.34 -29.93 7.83
CA VAL A 55 31.35 -30.63 7.04
C VAL A 55 32.38 -31.24 7.99
N ARG A 56 32.72 -32.52 7.78
CA ARG A 56 33.69 -33.22 8.59
C ARG A 56 35.04 -32.50 8.59
N SER A 57 35.66 -32.41 9.77
CA SER A 57 36.98 -31.78 9.91
C SER A 57 38.02 -32.45 8.99
N GLY A 58 38.65 -31.64 8.13
CA GLY A 58 39.62 -32.10 7.13
C GLY A 58 39.03 -32.46 5.76
N ALA A 59 37.71 -32.43 5.58
CA ALA A 59 37.05 -32.62 4.29
C ALA A 59 36.75 -31.28 3.59
N GLU A 60 36.77 -31.27 2.26
CA GLU A 60 36.46 -30.08 1.46
C GLU A 60 34.94 -29.80 1.38
N ARG A 61 34.13 -30.86 1.42
CA ARG A 61 32.67 -30.81 1.26
C ARG A 61 31.98 -32.03 1.89
N ALA A 62 30.74 -31.85 2.32
CA ALA A 62 29.80 -32.92 2.67
C ALA A 62 28.84 -33.18 1.50
N ASP A 63 28.48 -34.44 1.28
CA ASP A 63 27.57 -34.88 0.21
C ASP A 63 26.54 -35.87 0.77
N VAL A 64 25.27 -35.47 0.77
CA VAL A 64 24.17 -36.28 1.29
C VAL A 64 23.14 -36.50 0.19
N THR A 65 22.73 -37.74 0.00
CA THR A 65 21.77 -38.16 -1.01
C THR A 65 20.69 -39.03 -0.38
N ALA A 66 19.42 -38.66 -0.58
CA ALA A 66 18.26 -39.41 -0.16
C ALA A 66 17.41 -39.80 -1.38
N GLU A 67 17.00 -41.07 -1.44
CA GLU A 67 16.17 -41.63 -2.50
C GLU A 67 14.80 -42.01 -1.97
N PHE A 68 13.74 -41.62 -2.68
CA PHE A 68 12.36 -41.85 -2.27
C PHE A 68 11.57 -42.59 -3.35
N ALA A 69 10.74 -43.55 -2.94
CA ALA A 69 9.65 -44.06 -3.75
C ALA A 69 8.51 -43.03 -3.80
N ILE A 70 8.06 -42.67 -5.01
CA ILE A 70 7.02 -41.66 -5.26
C ILE A 70 5.79 -42.20 -6.02
N ASP A 71 5.73 -43.51 -6.22
CA ASP A 71 4.66 -44.26 -6.89
C ASP A 71 3.27 -44.04 -6.28
N SER A 72 3.21 -43.83 -4.96
CA SER A 72 1.97 -43.64 -4.20
C SER A 72 1.68 -42.18 -3.81
N LEU A 73 2.46 -41.21 -4.31
CA LEU A 73 2.35 -39.80 -3.96
C LEU A 73 1.60 -39.00 -5.06
N PRO A 74 0.31 -38.67 -4.86
CA PRO A 74 -0.44 -37.92 -5.85
C PRO A 74 0.11 -36.50 -6.03
N GLY A 75 0.26 -36.06 -7.28
CA GLY A 75 0.60 -34.68 -7.65
C GLY A 75 2.08 -34.29 -7.51
N ILE A 76 2.98 -35.17 -7.06
CA ILE A 76 4.42 -34.87 -7.06
C ILE A 76 5.02 -34.95 -8.47
N GLY A 77 4.52 -35.86 -9.31
CA GLY A 77 4.93 -35.96 -10.72
C GLY A 77 4.59 -34.69 -11.51
N ASP A 78 3.38 -34.17 -11.34
CA ASP A 78 2.94 -32.92 -12.00
C ASP A 78 3.81 -31.74 -11.56
N TRP A 79 4.11 -31.62 -10.25
CA TRP A 79 5.00 -30.59 -9.72
C TRP A 79 6.42 -30.70 -10.29
N LEU A 80 6.97 -31.92 -10.43
CA LEU A 80 8.29 -32.13 -11.04
C LEU A 80 8.29 -31.70 -12.52
N HIS A 81 7.22 -31.97 -13.26
CA HIS A 81 7.05 -31.56 -14.64
C HIS A 81 6.97 -30.03 -14.78
N GLU A 82 6.13 -29.37 -13.96
CA GLU A 82 5.98 -27.91 -13.95
C GLU A 82 7.29 -27.17 -13.65
N HIS A 83 8.15 -27.76 -12.82
CA HIS A 83 9.45 -27.19 -12.46
C HIS A 83 10.62 -27.68 -13.34
N ALA A 84 10.38 -28.51 -14.35
CA ALA A 84 11.40 -29.14 -15.21
C ALA A 84 12.48 -29.92 -14.42
N LEU A 85 12.06 -30.67 -13.39
CA LEU A 85 12.89 -31.49 -12.50
C LEU A 85 12.63 -32.99 -12.68
N GLU A 86 12.24 -33.40 -13.88
CA GLU A 86 11.87 -34.77 -14.22
C GLU A 86 13.02 -35.76 -13.98
N GLY A 87 12.65 -37.02 -13.73
CA GLY A 87 13.56 -38.11 -13.45
C GLY A 87 12.88 -39.46 -13.70
N ASP A 88 13.19 -40.44 -12.86
CA ASP A 88 12.46 -41.71 -12.85
C ASP A 88 11.01 -41.46 -12.38
N PRO A 89 9.98 -41.97 -13.08
CA PRO A 89 8.58 -41.75 -12.71
C PRO A 89 8.21 -42.31 -11.32
N ASN A 90 8.95 -43.29 -10.82
CA ASN A 90 8.67 -43.96 -9.55
C ASN A 90 9.64 -43.58 -8.44
N ARG A 91 10.73 -42.86 -8.75
CA ARG A 91 11.79 -42.54 -7.79
C ARG A 91 12.21 -41.08 -7.86
N LEU A 92 12.38 -40.50 -6.68
CA LEU A 92 12.86 -39.13 -6.52
C LEU A 92 14.20 -39.15 -5.79
N LEU A 93 15.20 -38.52 -6.38
CA LEU A 93 16.53 -38.38 -5.81
C LEU A 93 16.75 -36.94 -5.33
N LEU A 94 16.93 -36.76 -4.02
CA LEU A 94 17.32 -35.49 -3.41
C LEU A 94 18.79 -35.56 -3.02
N ARG A 95 19.63 -34.69 -3.57
CA ARG A 95 21.05 -34.62 -3.24
C ARG A 95 21.45 -33.22 -2.85
N ARG A 96 22.18 -33.08 -1.74
CA ARG A 96 22.70 -31.80 -1.28
C ARG A 96 24.19 -31.89 -0.98
N VAL A 97 24.92 -30.91 -1.49
CA VAL A 97 26.36 -30.77 -1.31
C VAL A 97 26.64 -29.45 -0.60
N VAL A 98 27.42 -29.49 0.48
CA VAL A 98 27.82 -28.31 1.25
C VAL A 98 29.34 -28.26 1.32
N ASP A 99 29.93 -27.19 0.79
CA ASP A 99 31.36 -26.93 0.87
C ASP A 99 31.72 -26.44 2.29
N ALA A 100 32.94 -26.71 2.78
CA ALA A 100 33.42 -26.24 4.08
C ALA A 100 33.36 -24.69 4.22
N ASN A 101 33.41 -23.98 3.10
CA ASN A 101 33.26 -22.52 3.04
C ASN A 101 31.79 -22.03 3.12
N GLY A 102 30.83 -22.92 3.36
CA GLY A 102 29.41 -22.61 3.55
C GLY A 102 28.58 -22.52 2.26
N ARG A 103 29.18 -22.72 1.08
CA ARG A 103 28.42 -22.76 -0.18
C ARG A 103 27.67 -24.08 -0.29
N SER A 104 26.34 -24.00 -0.45
CA SER A 104 25.47 -25.17 -0.61
C SER A 104 24.92 -25.26 -2.04
N ARG A 105 24.79 -26.48 -2.56
CA ARG A 105 24.14 -26.79 -3.85
C ARG A 105 23.13 -27.90 -3.61
N ALA A 106 21.95 -27.72 -4.19
CA ALA A 106 20.85 -28.68 -4.11
C ALA A 106 20.54 -29.23 -5.50
N PHE A 107 20.25 -30.52 -5.55
CA PHE A 107 19.91 -31.23 -6.76
C PHE A 107 18.65 -32.09 -6.54
N ILE A 108 17.76 -32.10 -7.52
CA ILE A 108 16.56 -32.94 -7.58
C ILE A 108 16.64 -33.71 -8.89
N ASN A 109 16.64 -35.05 -8.82
CA ASN A 109 16.79 -35.93 -9.99
C ASN A 109 18.02 -35.59 -10.88
N GLY A 110 19.10 -35.12 -10.26
CA GLY A 110 20.32 -34.71 -10.96
C GLY A 110 20.29 -33.28 -11.55
N HIS A 111 19.15 -32.62 -11.55
CA HIS A 111 19.00 -31.22 -11.98
C HIS A 111 19.29 -30.26 -10.82
N SER A 112 19.89 -29.11 -11.12
CA SER A 112 20.12 -28.07 -10.10
C SER A 112 18.79 -27.48 -9.65
N ALA A 113 18.57 -27.41 -8.33
CA ALA A 113 17.33 -26.89 -7.73
C ALA A 113 17.63 -25.82 -6.68
N THR A 114 16.64 -24.96 -6.42
CA THR A 114 16.71 -24.03 -5.29
C THR A 114 16.40 -24.75 -3.98
N ILE A 115 16.86 -24.17 -2.86
CA ILE A 115 16.53 -24.69 -1.53
C ILE A 115 15.01 -24.68 -1.26
N ASN A 116 14.28 -23.70 -1.81
CA ASN A 116 12.83 -23.65 -1.65
C ASN A 116 12.14 -24.79 -2.38
N GLN A 117 12.54 -25.10 -3.62
CA GLN A 117 12.03 -26.28 -4.34
C GLN A 117 12.35 -27.59 -3.60
N MET A 118 13.55 -27.71 -3.03
CA MET A 118 13.93 -28.86 -2.22
C MET A 118 13.05 -28.98 -0.96
N ARG A 119 12.73 -27.85 -0.32
CA ARG A 119 11.81 -27.81 0.84
C ARG A 119 10.38 -28.20 0.45
N GLU A 120 9.85 -27.64 -0.63
CA GLU A 120 8.51 -27.97 -1.13
C GLU A 120 8.36 -29.47 -1.46
N ALA A 121 9.41 -30.08 -2.03
CA ALA A 121 9.46 -31.52 -2.24
C ALA A 121 9.58 -32.28 -0.91
N GLY A 122 10.48 -31.84 -0.02
CA GLY A 122 10.73 -32.45 1.28
C GLY A 122 9.47 -32.53 2.16
N ASP A 123 8.70 -31.45 2.24
CA ASP A 123 7.45 -31.34 3.00
C ASP A 123 6.39 -32.38 2.57
N ARG A 124 6.48 -32.90 1.34
CA ARG A 124 5.58 -33.94 0.81
C ARG A 124 6.09 -35.37 1.05
N LEU A 125 7.38 -35.53 1.38
CA LEU A 125 8.05 -36.83 1.42
C LEU A 125 8.27 -37.35 2.84
N VAL A 126 8.69 -36.47 3.75
CA VAL A 126 9.07 -36.83 5.11
C VAL A 126 8.54 -35.79 6.06
N ASP A 127 7.96 -36.25 7.16
CA ASP A 127 7.60 -35.39 8.29
C ASP A 127 8.38 -35.83 9.53
N ILE A 128 9.29 -34.94 9.98
CA ILE A 128 10.25 -35.18 11.06
C ILE A 128 9.72 -34.57 12.35
N HIS A 129 9.37 -35.42 13.29
CA HIS A 129 8.86 -35.06 14.60
C HIS A 129 9.99 -35.18 15.64
N GLY A 130 10.70 -34.09 15.88
CA GLY A 130 11.78 -34.00 16.88
C GLY A 130 11.54 -32.95 17.98
N GLN A 131 12.62 -32.48 18.62
CA GLN A 131 12.53 -31.51 19.73
C GLN A 131 11.73 -30.23 19.42
N HIS A 132 11.73 -29.79 18.16
CA HIS A 132 11.01 -28.58 17.75
C HIS A 132 9.50 -28.80 17.52
N ALA A 133 9.08 -30.03 17.22
CA ALA A 133 7.68 -30.33 16.90
C ALA A 133 6.78 -30.30 18.13
N HIS A 134 7.25 -30.84 19.27
CA HIS A 134 6.51 -30.77 20.53
C HIS A 134 6.44 -29.32 21.05
N GLN A 135 7.47 -28.50 20.82
CA GLN A 135 7.45 -27.07 21.14
C GLN A 135 6.46 -26.28 20.26
N SER A 136 6.33 -26.64 18.98
CA SER A 136 5.35 -26.03 18.08
C SER A 136 3.91 -26.28 18.56
N LEU A 137 3.60 -27.51 18.99
CA LEU A 137 2.30 -27.87 19.57
C LEU A 137 1.95 -27.12 20.86
N LEU A 138 2.89 -26.43 21.50
CA LEU A 138 2.59 -25.54 22.64
C LEU A 138 1.96 -24.22 22.21
N ARG A 139 2.04 -23.85 20.93
CA ARG A 139 1.50 -22.60 20.39
C ARG A 139 0.05 -22.79 19.95
N PRO A 140 -0.89 -21.92 20.39
CA PRO A 140 -2.29 -22.01 19.97
C PRO A 140 -2.50 -21.97 18.45
N GLU A 141 -1.65 -21.24 17.72
CA GLU A 141 -1.74 -21.17 16.24
C GLU A 141 -1.47 -22.52 15.58
N ALA A 142 -0.45 -23.24 16.06
CA ALA A 142 -0.11 -24.57 15.57
C ALA A 142 -1.19 -25.58 15.94
N GLN A 143 -1.71 -25.53 17.17
CA GLN A 143 -2.82 -26.39 17.61
C GLN A 143 -4.06 -26.21 16.72
N ARG A 144 -4.41 -24.96 16.38
CA ARG A 144 -5.48 -24.66 15.42
C ARG A 144 -5.20 -25.23 14.04
N MET A 145 -3.98 -25.09 13.52
CA MET A 145 -3.61 -25.66 12.21
C MET A 145 -3.73 -27.18 12.20
N VAL A 146 -3.32 -27.84 13.29
CA VAL A 146 -3.45 -29.29 13.46
C VAL A 146 -4.92 -29.71 13.47
N LEU A 147 -5.78 -28.98 14.19
CA LEU A 147 -7.23 -29.22 14.21
C LEU A 147 -7.86 -29.03 12.83
N ASP A 148 -7.54 -27.92 12.15
CA ASP A 148 -8.06 -27.59 10.82
C ASP A 148 -7.60 -28.63 9.79
N ALA A 149 -6.34 -29.07 9.84
CA ALA A 149 -5.80 -30.11 8.97
C ALA A 149 -6.49 -31.47 9.19
N HIS A 150 -6.66 -31.88 10.45
CA HIS A 150 -7.35 -33.14 10.80
C HIS A 150 -8.78 -33.21 10.24
N ALA A 151 -9.46 -32.07 10.12
CA ALA A 151 -10.82 -31.98 9.60
C ALA A 151 -10.92 -31.52 8.14
N GLY A 152 -9.80 -31.33 7.44
CA GLY A 152 -9.80 -30.87 6.04
C GLY A 152 -10.33 -29.44 5.86
N LEU A 153 -10.19 -28.57 6.86
CA LEU A 153 -10.77 -27.22 6.90
C LEU A 153 -9.86 -26.14 6.32
N ALA A 154 -8.70 -26.51 5.74
CA ALA A 154 -7.71 -25.55 5.25
C ALA A 154 -8.30 -24.54 4.24
N SER A 155 -9.10 -25.00 3.26
CA SER A 155 -9.76 -24.12 2.29
C SER A 155 -10.74 -23.16 2.96
N LEU A 156 -11.60 -23.67 3.86
CA LEU A 156 -12.59 -22.86 4.56
C LEU A 156 -11.94 -21.83 5.50
N ALA A 157 -10.83 -22.20 6.16
CA ALA A 157 -10.03 -21.29 6.98
C ALA A 157 -9.38 -20.19 6.13
N GLN A 158 -8.86 -20.53 4.94
CA GLN A 158 -8.29 -19.55 4.00
C GLN A 158 -9.35 -18.58 3.45
N GLU A 159 -10.53 -19.09 3.10
CA GLU A 159 -11.68 -18.29 2.65
C GLU A 159 -12.14 -17.33 3.75
N THR A 160 -12.32 -17.83 4.99
CA THR A 160 -12.67 -17.03 6.18
C THR A 160 -11.63 -15.93 6.41
N GLY A 161 -10.34 -16.25 6.36
CA GLY A 161 -9.28 -15.28 6.55
C GLY A 161 -9.21 -14.22 5.46
N SER A 162 -9.56 -14.57 4.23
CA SER A 162 -9.65 -13.62 3.12
C SER A 162 -10.84 -12.67 3.28
N ALA A 163 -12.01 -13.19 3.68
CA ALA A 163 -13.18 -12.38 4.00
C ALA A 163 -12.91 -11.42 5.17
N HIS A 164 -12.20 -11.87 6.22
CA HIS A 164 -11.81 -11.00 7.34
C HIS A 164 -10.89 -9.86 6.89
N ARG A 165 -9.87 -10.15 6.07
CA ARG A 165 -8.97 -9.10 5.53
C ARG A 165 -9.72 -8.08 4.69
N GLU A 166 -10.67 -8.52 3.88
CA GLU A 166 -11.55 -7.64 3.09
C GLU A 166 -12.41 -6.75 3.99
N LEU A 167 -13.03 -7.30 5.02
CA LEU A 167 -13.79 -6.56 6.03
C LEU A 167 -12.92 -5.49 6.71
N GLN A 168 -11.72 -5.85 7.19
CA GLN A 168 -10.82 -4.91 7.85
C GLN A 168 -10.35 -3.79 6.91
N ARG A 169 -10.11 -4.12 5.62
CA ARG A 169 -9.77 -3.12 4.59
C ARG A 169 -10.89 -2.11 4.40
N LEU A 170 -12.13 -2.58 4.27
CA LEU A 170 -13.31 -1.72 4.08
C LEU A 170 -13.60 -0.88 5.34
N ARG A 171 -13.53 -1.48 6.52
CA ARG A 171 -13.68 -0.77 7.80
C ARG A 171 -12.63 0.34 7.96
N ARG A 172 -11.37 0.06 7.61
CA ARG A 172 -10.31 1.07 7.62
C ARG A 172 -10.59 2.18 6.62
N ALA A 173 -10.99 1.85 5.39
CA ALA A 173 -11.35 2.84 4.38
C ALA A 173 -12.51 3.74 4.83
N ARG A 174 -13.55 3.17 5.47
CA ARG A 174 -14.65 3.95 6.04
C ARG A 174 -14.18 4.86 7.18
N LEU A 175 -13.42 4.34 8.15
CA LEU A 175 -12.90 5.14 9.27
C LEU A 175 -11.96 6.26 8.79
N ASP A 176 -11.10 5.99 7.81
CA ASP A 176 -10.25 7.01 7.19
C ASP A 176 -11.11 8.05 6.46
N HIS A 177 -12.25 7.66 5.88
CA HIS A 177 -13.22 8.59 5.32
C HIS A 177 -13.90 9.45 6.39
N GLU A 178 -14.36 8.85 7.48
CA GLU A 178 -15.04 9.54 8.59
C GLU A 178 -14.10 10.51 9.33
N ASN A 179 -12.88 10.07 9.65
CA ASN A 179 -11.90 10.90 10.35
C ASN A 179 -11.46 12.11 9.51
N ASN A 180 -11.48 11.98 8.19
CA ASN A 180 -11.16 13.09 7.28
C ASN A 180 -12.40 13.83 6.76
N ALA A 181 -13.61 13.47 7.21
CA ALA A 181 -14.85 14.08 6.74
C ALA A 181 -14.90 15.57 7.10
N ALA A 182 -14.59 15.93 8.34
CA ALA A 182 -14.59 17.34 8.79
C ALA A 182 -13.59 18.21 7.99
N ALA A 183 -12.41 17.69 7.69
CA ALA A 183 -11.41 18.39 6.88
C ALA A 183 -11.85 18.53 5.42
N ARG A 184 -12.47 17.49 4.86
CA ARG A 184 -13.01 17.51 3.49
C ARG A 184 -14.23 18.41 3.35
N ASP A 185 -15.11 18.44 4.34
CA ASP A 185 -16.26 19.34 4.37
C ASP A 185 -15.81 20.80 4.43
N ALA A 186 -14.80 21.11 5.25
CA ALA A 186 -14.19 22.43 5.30
C ALA A 186 -13.51 22.80 3.96
N GLU A 187 -12.77 21.88 3.33
CA GLU A 187 -12.17 22.09 2.00
C GLU A 187 -13.26 22.31 0.93
N ARG A 188 -14.34 21.54 0.97
CA ARG A 188 -15.49 21.67 0.06
C ARG A 188 -16.18 23.02 0.21
N GLU A 189 -16.46 23.44 1.45
CA GLU A 189 -17.10 24.75 1.73
C GLU A 189 -16.20 25.90 1.25
N GLN A 190 -14.90 25.82 1.54
CA GLN A 190 -13.93 26.81 1.08
C GLN A 190 -13.87 26.89 -0.45
N LEU A 191 -13.78 25.74 -1.14
CA LEU A 191 -13.75 25.68 -2.60
C LEU A 191 -15.07 26.16 -3.22
N GLY A 192 -16.21 25.84 -2.60
CA GLY A 192 -17.53 26.33 -3.03
C GLY A 192 -17.61 27.86 -2.96
N TRP A 193 -17.18 28.45 -1.85
CA TRP A 193 -17.14 29.91 -1.69
C TRP A 193 -16.21 30.57 -2.72
N GLN A 194 -15.01 30.01 -2.92
CA GLN A 194 -14.05 30.48 -3.92
C GLN A 194 -14.62 30.38 -5.35
N LEU A 195 -15.31 29.29 -5.66
CA LEU A 195 -15.94 29.07 -6.95
C LEU A 195 -17.06 30.09 -7.21
N GLU A 196 -17.92 30.34 -6.22
CA GLU A 196 -18.99 31.34 -6.33
C GLU A 196 -18.44 32.76 -6.48
N GLU A 197 -17.40 33.12 -5.72
CA GLU A 197 -16.76 34.43 -5.84
C GLU A 197 -16.16 34.64 -7.24
N LEU A 198 -15.39 33.68 -7.75
CA LEU A 198 -14.76 33.81 -9.06
C LEU A 198 -15.76 33.66 -10.22
N SER A 199 -16.82 32.86 -10.06
CA SER A 199 -17.89 32.74 -11.05
C SER A 199 -18.69 34.04 -11.19
N ARG A 200 -18.86 34.82 -10.10
CA ARG A 200 -19.52 36.13 -10.15
C ARG A 200 -18.76 37.15 -11.00
N LEU A 201 -17.43 37.02 -11.12
CA LEU A 201 -16.65 37.87 -12.02
C LEU A 201 -17.03 37.62 -13.49
N ALA A 202 -17.37 36.37 -13.84
CA ALA A 202 -17.76 35.96 -15.19
C ALA A 202 -16.83 36.52 -16.28
N LEU A 203 -15.51 36.42 -16.07
CA LEU A 203 -14.51 36.86 -17.05
C LEU A 203 -14.49 35.90 -18.23
N ALA A 204 -14.81 36.40 -19.42
CA ALA A 204 -14.77 35.60 -20.64
C ALA A 204 -13.33 35.40 -21.13
N PRO A 205 -13.04 34.30 -21.85
CA PRO A 205 -11.74 34.10 -22.48
C PRO A 205 -11.42 35.25 -23.45
N GLY A 206 -10.24 35.86 -23.33
CA GLY A 206 -9.81 36.98 -24.18
C GLY A 206 -10.42 38.35 -23.82
N GLU A 207 -11.29 38.40 -22.79
CA GLU A 207 -11.91 39.66 -22.37
C GLU A 207 -10.89 40.63 -21.77
N TRP A 208 -9.89 40.11 -21.06
CA TRP A 208 -8.86 40.92 -20.40
C TRP A 208 -8.02 41.73 -21.39
N GLU A 209 -7.58 41.12 -22.47
CA GLU A 209 -6.84 41.77 -23.55
C GLU A 209 -7.71 42.85 -24.22
N THR A 210 -9.00 42.56 -24.39
CA THR A 210 -9.98 43.50 -24.95
C THR A 210 -10.16 44.72 -24.06
N ILE A 211 -10.37 44.51 -22.75
CA ILE A 211 -10.54 45.57 -21.75
C ILE A 211 -9.28 46.45 -21.70
N GLN A 212 -8.09 45.87 -21.67
CA GLN A 212 -6.84 46.64 -21.64
C GLN A 212 -6.65 47.49 -22.91
N SER A 213 -6.91 46.91 -24.08
CA SER A 213 -6.82 47.64 -25.35
C SER A 213 -7.85 48.77 -25.44
N GLU A 214 -9.07 48.53 -24.96
CA GLU A 214 -10.14 49.53 -24.94
C GLU A 214 -9.82 50.66 -23.95
N HIS A 215 -9.36 50.34 -22.74
CA HIS A 215 -8.90 51.30 -21.75
C HIS A 215 -7.78 52.18 -22.29
N GLY A 216 -6.75 51.58 -22.91
CA GLY A 216 -5.64 52.34 -23.50
C GLY A 216 -6.11 53.35 -24.54
N ARG A 217 -7.01 52.93 -25.44
CA ARG A 217 -7.58 53.83 -26.46
C ARG A 217 -8.37 54.98 -25.85
N LEU A 218 -9.24 54.70 -24.89
CA LEU A 218 -10.11 55.70 -24.24
C LEU A 218 -9.31 56.66 -23.34
N ALA A 219 -8.36 56.15 -22.56
CA ALA A 219 -7.50 56.96 -21.70
C ALA A 219 -6.61 57.90 -22.53
N HIS A 220 -6.01 57.42 -23.63
CA HIS A 220 -5.25 58.29 -24.53
C HIS A 220 -6.11 59.36 -25.18
N ALA A 221 -7.35 59.03 -25.59
CA ALA A 221 -8.29 60.03 -26.11
C ALA A 221 -8.63 61.09 -25.05
N ALA A 222 -8.82 60.69 -23.78
CA ALA A 222 -9.06 61.61 -22.67
C ALA A 222 -7.87 62.55 -22.44
N THR A 223 -6.65 62.02 -22.35
CA THR A 223 -5.43 62.83 -22.17
C THR A 223 -5.16 63.78 -23.34
N LEU A 224 -5.39 63.34 -24.58
CA LEU A 224 -5.28 64.19 -25.75
C LEU A 224 -6.31 65.32 -25.72
N MET A 225 -7.56 65.03 -25.35
CA MET A 225 -8.61 66.04 -25.28
C MET A 225 -8.33 67.07 -24.17
N GLU A 226 -7.87 66.63 -23.01
CA GLU A 226 -7.46 67.52 -21.89
C GLU A 226 -6.31 68.44 -22.32
N GLY A 227 -5.21 67.88 -22.82
CA GLY A 227 -4.06 68.68 -23.26
C GLY A 227 -4.36 69.66 -24.40
N VAL A 228 -5.27 69.28 -25.32
CA VAL A 228 -5.71 70.18 -26.39
C VAL A 228 -6.60 71.31 -25.85
N ARG A 229 -7.50 71.01 -24.90
CA ARG A 229 -8.31 72.05 -24.24
C ARG A 229 -7.45 73.04 -23.47
N ASP A 230 -6.49 72.55 -22.68
CA ASP A 230 -5.55 73.39 -21.94
C ASP A 230 -4.75 74.30 -22.88
N ALA A 231 -4.35 73.79 -24.04
CA ALA A 231 -3.67 74.56 -25.07
C ALA A 231 -4.58 75.64 -25.70
N ILE A 232 -5.85 75.31 -26.00
CA ILE A 232 -6.84 76.27 -26.52
C ILE A 232 -7.10 77.39 -25.50
N ASP A 233 -7.25 77.04 -24.22
CA ASP A 233 -7.45 77.97 -23.11
C ASP A 233 -6.27 78.92 -22.95
N SER A 234 -5.05 78.38 -22.97
CA SER A 234 -3.80 79.15 -22.86
C SER A 234 -3.59 80.09 -24.06
N LEU A 235 -4.00 79.66 -25.27
CA LEU A 235 -3.81 80.44 -26.49
C LEU A 235 -4.90 81.50 -26.68
N SER A 236 -6.16 81.21 -26.34
CA SER A 236 -7.29 82.03 -26.78
C SER A 236 -8.44 82.28 -25.81
N GLU A 237 -8.72 81.43 -24.82
CA GLU A 237 -9.97 81.50 -24.03
C GLU A 237 -9.78 82.03 -22.60
N SER A 238 -8.58 81.93 -22.02
CA SER A 238 -8.27 82.45 -20.68
C SER A 238 -8.13 83.98 -20.63
N GLU A 239 -8.34 84.58 -19.45
CA GLU A 239 -8.20 86.04 -19.24
C GLU A 239 -6.81 86.59 -19.59
N ASN A 240 -5.76 85.77 -19.43
CA ASN A 240 -4.37 86.10 -19.77
C ASN A 240 -3.89 85.39 -21.04
N ALA A 241 -4.79 84.96 -21.92
CA ALA A 241 -4.46 84.21 -23.13
C ALA A 241 -3.38 84.92 -23.98
N ALA A 242 -2.51 84.12 -24.60
CA ALA A 242 -1.39 84.63 -25.40
C ALA A 242 -1.86 85.60 -26.50
N LEU A 243 -2.95 85.28 -27.20
CA LEU A 243 -3.53 86.15 -28.23
C LEU A 243 -4.05 87.49 -27.67
N GLY A 244 -4.72 87.47 -26.51
CA GLY A 244 -5.21 88.68 -25.85
C GLY A 244 -4.07 89.58 -25.38
N SER A 245 -3.06 88.97 -24.76
CA SER A 245 -1.83 89.65 -24.31
C SER A 245 -1.07 90.29 -25.49
N LEU A 246 -0.91 89.55 -26.60
CA LEU A 246 -0.24 90.04 -27.81
C LEU A 246 -1.02 91.17 -28.49
N SER A 247 -2.35 91.04 -28.57
CA SER A 247 -3.24 92.10 -29.06
C SER A 247 -3.10 93.38 -28.24
N GLY A 248 -2.99 93.26 -26.91
CA GLY A 248 -2.76 94.38 -25.99
C GLY A 248 -1.37 95.02 -26.13
N VAL A 249 -0.35 94.26 -26.52
CA VAL A 249 0.98 94.82 -26.85
C VAL A 249 0.90 95.59 -28.17
N LEU A 250 0.31 95.01 -29.21
CA LEU A 250 0.15 95.63 -30.53
C LEU A 250 -0.64 96.93 -30.47
N SER A 251 -1.74 96.99 -29.70
CA SER A 251 -2.54 98.20 -29.54
C SER A 251 -1.78 99.35 -28.88
N ARG A 252 -0.80 99.06 -28.01
CA ARG A 252 0.08 100.06 -27.39
C ARG A 252 1.23 100.50 -28.28
N LEU A 253 1.77 99.60 -29.12
CA LEU A 253 2.91 99.91 -30.00
C LEU A 253 2.49 100.65 -31.27
N ARG A 254 1.30 100.36 -31.83
CA ARG A 254 0.81 100.98 -33.08
C ARG A 254 0.83 102.53 -33.05
N PRO A 255 0.31 103.22 -32.02
CA PRO A 255 0.39 104.68 -31.94
C PRO A 255 1.82 105.22 -31.86
N LEU A 256 2.78 104.44 -31.34
CA LEU A 256 4.16 104.89 -31.19
C LEU A 256 4.91 105.02 -32.53
N THR A 257 4.39 104.39 -33.58
CA THR A 257 4.95 104.50 -34.94
C THR A 257 4.84 105.90 -35.54
N GLU A 258 3.99 106.77 -34.95
CA GLU A 258 3.93 108.19 -35.28
C GLU A 258 5.18 108.94 -34.83
N PHE A 259 5.88 108.45 -33.79
CA PHE A 259 7.08 109.06 -33.23
C PHE A 259 8.38 108.43 -33.77
N ASP A 260 8.41 107.11 -33.97
CA ASP A 260 9.56 106.40 -34.53
C ASP A 260 9.14 105.29 -35.50
N GLY A 261 9.52 105.46 -36.78
CA GLY A 261 9.22 104.52 -37.85
C GLY A 261 9.98 103.19 -37.74
N LEU A 262 11.06 103.11 -36.97
CA LEU A 262 11.84 101.88 -36.76
C LEU A 262 11.01 100.77 -36.07
N LEU A 263 9.90 101.13 -35.40
CA LEU A 263 9.02 100.17 -34.75
C LEU A 263 8.13 99.37 -35.72
N ARG A 264 7.98 99.79 -36.99
CA ARG A 264 7.06 99.15 -37.95
C ARG A 264 7.43 97.71 -38.26
N ASP A 265 8.71 97.42 -38.44
CA ASP A 265 9.16 96.06 -38.78
C ASP A 265 8.91 95.10 -37.60
N THR A 266 9.14 95.55 -36.36
CA THR A 266 8.84 94.79 -35.15
C THR A 266 7.33 94.55 -34.99
N ILE A 267 6.50 95.56 -35.26
CA ILE A 267 5.03 95.41 -35.24
C ILE A 267 4.58 94.40 -36.30
N ALA A 268 5.12 94.44 -37.51
CA ALA A 268 4.80 93.48 -38.56
C ALA A 268 5.15 92.03 -38.17
N VAL A 269 6.28 91.82 -37.48
CA VAL A 269 6.65 90.51 -36.92
C VAL A 269 5.65 90.05 -35.86
N LEU A 270 5.23 90.94 -34.95
CA LEU A 270 4.24 90.62 -33.91
C LEU A 270 2.84 90.34 -34.49
N GLU A 271 2.41 91.08 -35.52
CA GLU A 271 1.15 90.85 -36.23
C GLU A 271 1.16 89.50 -36.98
N SER A 272 2.29 89.15 -37.60
CA SER A 272 2.48 87.82 -38.19
C SER A 272 2.41 86.71 -37.13
N GLY A 273 3.02 86.91 -35.96
CA GLY A 273 2.93 85.96 -34.85
C GLY A 273 1.51 85.81 -34.31
N GLU A 274 0.76 86.91 -34.21
CA GLU A 274 -0.66 86.89 -33.80
C GLU A 274 -1.52 86.08 -34.78
N ALA A 275 -1.30 86.26 -36.09
CA ALA A 275 -2.00 85.51 -37.12
C ALA A 275 -1.70 84.01 -37.04
N GLN A 276 -0.43 83.62 -36.87
CA GLN A 276 -0.02 82.21 -36.74
C GLN A 276 -0.59 81.55 -35.48
N LEU A 277 -0.60 82.25 -34.35
CA LEU A 277 -1.20 81.74 -33.11
C LEU A 277 -2.72 81.56 -33.24
N ARG A 278 -3.40 82.45 -33.96
CA ARG A 278 -4.85 82.34 -34.24
C ARG A 278 -5.16 81.12 -35.10
N GLU A 279 -4.34 80.86 -36.11
CA GLU A 279 -4.47 79.67 -36.97
C GLU A 279 -4.22 78.37 -36.18
N ALA A 280 -3.19 78.35 -35.33
CA ALA A 280 -2.92 77.21 -34.45
C ALA A 280 -4.07 76.93 -33.48
N ALA A 281 -4.66 77.97 -32.86
CA ALA A 281 -5.82 77.83 -31.99
C ALA A 281 -7.06 77.32 -32.74
N TYR A 282 -7.25 77.73 -34.01
CA TYR A 282 -8.32 77.19 -34.86
C TYR A 282 -8.09 75.71 -35.20
N ALA A 283 -6.86 75.35 -35.57
CA ALA A 283 -6.49 73.97 -35.87
C ALA A 283 -6.67 73.05 -34.65
N LEU A 284 -6.31 73.51 -33.45
CA LEU A 284 -6.50 72.77 -32.20
C LEU A 284 -7.98 72.57 -31.86
N ARG A 285 -8.84 73.58 -32.07
CA ARG A 285 -10.30 73.43 -31.91
C ARG A 285 -10.87 72.38 -32.87
N HIS A 286 -10.50 72.44 -34.14
CA HIS A 286 -10.91 71.43 -35.11
C HIS A 286 -10.39 70.03 -34.72
N TYR A 287 -9.18 69.93 -34.20
CA TYR A 287 -8.63 68.67 -33.73
C TYR A 287 -9.42 68.14 -32.52
N ALA A 288 -9.78 68.98 -31.56
CA ALA A 288 -10.61 68.62 -30.40
C ALA A 288 -11.98 68.07 -30.81
N ASP A 289 -12.63 68.70 -31.79
CA ASP A 289 -13.95 68.27 -32.31
C ASP A 289 -13.91 66.88 -32.97
N ARG A 290 -12.74 66.42 -33.41
CA ARG A 290 -12.55 65.09 -34.01
C ARG A 290 -12.27 63.99 -32.98
N ILE A 291 -11.90 64.33 -31.74
CA ILE A 291 -11.66 63.33 -30.70
C ILE A 291 -13.01 62.88 -30.15
N GLU A 292 -13.43 61.66 -30.49
CA GLU A 292 -14.57 61.01 -29.86
C GLU A 292 -14.17 60.50 -28.47
N LEU A 293 -14.65 61.17 -27.41
CA LEU A 293 -14.53 60.71 -26.04
C LEU A 293 -15.88 60.20 -25.54
N ASP A 294 -15.88 58.99 -24.99
CA ASP A 294 -17.02 58.43 -24.24
C ASP A 294 -16.62 58.25 -22.77
N PRO A 295 -16.84 59.26 -21.90
CA PRO A 295 -16.46 59.20 -20.49
C PRO A 295 -17.21 58.11 -19.73
N LYS A 296 -18.44 57.80 -20.13
CA LYS A 296 -19.24 56.75 -19.51
C LYS A 296 -18.62 55.39 -19.80
N ARG A 297 -18.23 55.16 -21.04
CA ARG A 297 -17.55 53.92 -21.44
C ARG A 297 -16.19 53.76 -20.77
N LEU A 298 -15.40 54.84 -20.66
CA LEU A 298 -14.13 54.80 -19.93
C LEU A 298 -14.34 54.36 -18.47
N HIS A 299 -15.33 54.93 -17.79
CA HIS A 299 -15.64 54.56 -16.41
C HIS A 299 -16.10 53.09 -16.27
N GLU A 300 -16.93 52.58 -17.19
CA GLU A 300 -17.33 51.17 -17.21
C GLU A 300 -16.12 50.22 -17.37
N VAL A 301 -15.19 50.59 -18.25
CA VAL A 301 -13.97 49.82 -18.51
C VAL A 301 -13.03 49.86 -17.29
N GLU A 302 -12.87 51.01 -16.64
CA GLU A 302 -12.09 51.15 -15.39
C GLU A 302 -12.67 50.30 -14.25
N GLN A 303 -13.99 50.34 -14.05
CA GLN A 303 -14.67 49.50 -13.05
C GLN A 303 -14.45 48.01 -13.32
N ARG A 304 -14.53 47.59 -14.59
CA ARG A 304 -14.29 46.21 -14.98
C ARG A 304 -12.83 45.79 -14.73
N LEU A 305 -11.88 46.67 -15.07
CA LEU A 305 -10.45 46.44 -14.85
C LEU A 305 -10.12 46.31 -13.36
N GLU A 306 -10.72 47.15 -12.52
CA GLU A 306 -10.57 47.07 -11.06
C GLU A 306 -11.15 45.75 -10.50
N ALA A 307 -12.34 45.34 -10.96
CA ALA A 307 -12.96 44.08 -10.55
C ALA A 307 -12.07 42.87 -10.87
N VAL A 308 -11.46 42.85 -12.07
CA VAL A 308 -10.54 41.79 -12.49
C VAL A 308 -9.25 41.81 -11.66
N HIS A 309 -8.65 42.98 -11.40
CA HIS A 309 -7.47 43.07 -10.54
C HIS A 309 -7.74 42.68 -9.08
N ASN A 310 -8.92 43.02 -8.56
CA ASN A 310 -9.34 42.63 -7.22
C ASN A 310 -9.44 41.11 -7.10
N ALA A 311 -10.03 40.44 -8.09
CA ALA A 311 -10.05 38.98 -8.15
C ALA A 311 -8.64 38.40 -8.30
N ALA A 312 -7.82 38.92 -9.22
CA ALA A 312 -6.42 38.49 -9.41
C ALA A 312 -5.61 38.52 -8.10
N ARG A 313 -5.75 39.60 -7.29
CA ARG A 313 -5.13 39.72 -5.97
C ARG A 313 -5.64 38.68 -4.97
N LYS A 314 -6.95 38.49 -4.88
CA LYS A 314 -7.57 37.51 -3.96
C LYS A 314 -7.15 36.07 -4.28
N PHE A 315 -7.17 35.71 -5.55
CA PHE A 315 -6.83 34.36 -6.03
C PHE A 315 -5.33 34.16 -6.30
N ARG A 316 -4.50 35.19 -6.05
CA ARG A 316 -3.03 35.18 -6.26
C ARG A 316 -2.63 34.69 -7.65
N ALA A 317 -3.41 35.08 -8.65
CA ALA A 317 -3.23 34.70 -10.04
C ALA A 317 -3.05 35.95 -10.90
N ARG A 318 -2.49 35.77 -12.09
CA ARG A 318 -2.52 36.83 -13.10
C ARG A 318 -3.95 36.97 -13.64
N PRO A 319 -4.42 38.17 -14.01
CA PRO A 319 -5.74 38.39 -14.61
C PRO A 319 -6.09 37.40 -15.74
N GLU A 320 -5.12 37.14 -16.62
CA GLU A 320 -5.24 36.23 -17.76
C GLU A 320 -5.51 34.77 -17.35
N ALA A 321 -5.04 34.38 -16.17
CA ALA A 321 -5.12 33.01 -15.66
C ALA A 321 -6.38 32.74 -14.83
N LEU A 322 -7.20 33.76 -14.52
CA LEU A 322 -8.41 33.60 -13.72
C LEU A 322 -9.41 32.57 -14.30
N PRO A 323 -9.64 32.47 -15.63
CA PRO A 323 -10.49 31.43 -16.19
C PRO A 323 -9.95 30.01 -15.95
N GLU A 324 -8.63 29.82 -15.99
CA GLU A 324 -7.99 28.53 -15.70
C GLU A 324 -8.11 28.17 -14.22
N VAL A 325 -7.94 29.16 -13.33
CA VAL A 325 -8.18 28.98 -11.88
C VAL A 325 -9.63 28.59 -11.63
N LEU A 326 -10.60 29.21 -12.31
CA LEU A 326 -12.00 28.84 -12.18
C LEU A 326 -12.25 27.40 -12.63
N ALA A 327 -11.65 26.97 -13.75
CA ALA A 327 -11.76 25.61 -14.24
C ALA A 327 -11.14 24.58 -13.26
N SER A 328 -9.98 24.88 -12.69
CA SER A 328 -9.31 23.99 -11.74
C SER A 328 -10.10 23.84 -10.43
N LEU A 329 -10.69 24.94 -9.92
CA LEU A 329 -11.59 24.91 -8.76
C LEU A 329 -12.82 24.01 -9.01
N ARG A 330 -13.43 24.08 -10.21
CA ARG A 330 -14.56 23.20 -10.58
C ARG A 330 -14.18 21.73 -10.60
N VAL A 331 -13.04 21.40 -11.20
CA VAL A 331 -12.53 20.01 -11.24
C VAL A 331 -12.27 19.52 -9.82
N ARG A 332 -11.59 20.31 -9.01
CA ARG A 332 -11.24 19.95 -7.64
C ARG A 332 -12.47 19.73 -6.76
N LEU A 333 -13.49 20.59 -6.87
CA LEU A 333 -14.75 20.45 -6.14
C LEU A 333 -15.47 19.16 -6.56
N LYS A 334 -15.55 18.87 -7.86
CA LYS A 334 -16.16 17.65 -8.39
C LYS A 334 -15.44 16.38 -7.92
N ASP A 335 -14.10 16.39 -7.87
CA ASP A 335 -13.31 15.25 -7.38
C ASP A 335 -13.60 14.97 -5.89
N LEU A 336 -13.76 16.02 -5.08
CA LEU A 336 -14.15 15.88 -3.67
C LEU A 336 -15.55 15.31 -3.51
N GLU A 337 -16.50 15.67 -4.39
CA GLU A 337 -17.86 15.12 -4.39
C GLU A 337 -17.91 13.64 -4.81
N MET A 338 -17.12 13.22 -5.80
CA MET A 338 -17.05 11.82 -6.23
C MET A 338 -16.41 10.88 -5.20
N THR A 339 -15.61 11.41 -4.28
CA THR A 339 -14.97 10.63 -3.21
C THR A 339 -15.90 10.45 -1.99
N ALA A 340 -17.09 11.06 -1.97
CA ALA A 340 -17.96 11.12 -0.80
C ALA A 340 -18.95 9.95 -0.64
N ASP A 341 -18.69 8.77 -1.21
CA ASP A 341 -19.63 7.64 -1.09
C ASP A 341 -19.40 6.81 0.20
N LEU A 342 -19.53 7.50 1.34
CA LEU A 342 -19.50 6.88 2.67
C LEU A 342 -20.61 5.81 2.80
N GLU A 343 -21.75 6.06 2.15
CA GLU A 343 -22.90 5.16 2.18
C GLU A 343 -22.61 3.86 1.40
N ALA A 344 -21.99 3.92 0.22
CA ALA A 344 -21.53 2.72 -0.47
C ALA A 344 -20.42 1.99 0.29
N LEU A 345 -19.48 2.71 0.92
CA LEU A 345 -18.46 2.08 1.77
C LEU A 345 -19.09 1.36 2.98
N ALA A 346 -20.11 1.95 3.60
CA ALA A 346 -20.85 1.33 4.69
C ALA A 346 -21.62 0.08 4.23
N LEU A 347 -22.29 0.15 3.07
CA LEU A 347 -22.97 -1.00 2.48
C LEU A 347 -21.99 -2.13 2.12
N GLN A 348 -20.83 -1.80 1.56
CA GLN A 348 -19.77 -2.75 1.26
C GLN A 348 -19.20 -3.39 2.54
N GLU A 349 -18.94 -2.61 3.59
CA GLU A 349 -18.49 -3.13 4.88
C GLU A 349 -19.53 -4.09 5.49
N GLN A 350 -20.82 -3.73 5.44
CA GLN A 350 -21.89 -4.58 5.94
C GLN A 350 -21.99 -5.91 5.17
N ALA A 351 -21.91 -5.87 3.85
CA ALA A 351 -21.90 -7.08 3.02
C ALA A 351 -20.67 -7.97 3.32
N ALA A 352 -19.48 -7.36 3.46
CA ALA A 352 -18.27 -8.06 3.85
C ALA A 352 -18.37 -8.67 5.26
N ARG A 353 -19.03 -7.97 6.19
CA ARG A 353 -19.29 -8.47 7.54
C ARG A 353 -20.19 -9.71 7.53
N SER A 354 -21.33 -9.65 6.82
CA SER A 354 -22.22 -10.80 6.69
C SER A 354 -21.55 -12.00 6.03
N ARG A 355 -20.68 -11.77 5.03
CA ARG A 355 -19.89 -12.83 4.40
C ARG A 355 -18.90 -13.47 5.39
N TYR A 356 -18.15 -12.66 6.13
CA TYR A 356 -17.23 -13.15 7.16
C TYR A 356 -17.97 -13.93 8.24
N ASP A 357 -19.07 -13.39 8.78
CA ASP A 357 -19.85 -14.03 9.85
C ASP A 357 -20.40 -15.39 9.38
N GLY A 358 -20.92 -15.48 8.14
CA GLY A 358 -21.40 -16.74 7.58
C GLY A 358 -20.30 -17.81 7.43
N LEU A 359 -19.13 -17.43 6.91
CA LEU A 359 -17.98 -18.34 6.78
C LEU A 359 -17.42 -18.75 8.14
N ALA A 360 -17.28 -17.80 9.06
CA ALA A 360 -16.75 -18.02 10.38
C ALA A 360 -17.68 -18.92 11.21
N THR A 361 -19.00 -18.72 11.18
CA THR A 361 -19.96 -19.62 11.84
C THR A 361 -19.86 -21.05 11.29
N ARG A 362 -19.72 -21.21 9.97
CA ARG A 362 -19.52 -22.54 9.36
C ARG A 362 -18.21 -23.17 9.83
N LEU A 363 -17.12 -22.40 9.87
CA LEU A 363 -15.82 -22.85 10.35
C LEU A 363 -15.88 -23.28 11.83
N SER A 364 -16.54 -22.49 12.68
CA SER A 364 -16.77 -22.81 14.09
C SER A 364 -17.54 -24.12 14.27
N ALA A 365 -18.58 -24.36 13.46
CA ALA A 365 -19.38 -25.59 13.54
C ALA A 365 -18.54 -26.83 13.19
N GLU A 366 -17.73 -26.74 12.12
CA GLU A 366 -16.86 -27.85 11.72
C GLU A 366 -15.70 -28.06 12.70
N ARG A 367 -15.13 -26.99 13.27
CA ARG A 367 -14.12 -27.09 14.33
C ARG A 367 -14.66 -27.74 15.59
N ASN A 368 -15.89 -27.47 16.00
CA ASN A 368 -16.50 -28.15 17.16
C ASN A 368 -16.64 -29.66 16.95
N LYS A 369 -17.04 -30.08 15.72
CA LYS A 369 -17.08 -31.50 15.35
C LYS A 369 -15.68 -32.12 15.35
N ALA A 370 -14.72 -31.40 14.78
CA ALA A 370 -13.32 -31.81 14.73
C ALA A 370 -12.71 -31.96 16.12
N ALA A 371 -12.96 -31.00 17.02
CA ALA A 371 -12.50 -30.98 18.40
C ALA A 371 -13.00 -32.22 19.16
N THR A 372 -14.28 -32.56 18.99
CA THR A 372 -14.88 -33.75 19.61
C THR A 372 -14.31 -35.05 19.03
N LYS A 373 -14.07 -35.10 17.71
CA LYS A 373 -13.50 -36.26 17.03
C LYS A 373 -12.04 -36.49 17.43
N LEU A 374 -11.20 -35.46 17.27
CA LEU A 374 -9.78 -35.49 17.66
C LEU A 374 -9.64 -35.80 19.15
N GLY A 375 -10.50 -35.21 20.00
CA GLY A 375 -10.59 -35.51 21.42
C GLY A 375 -10.73 -37.00 21.70
N ARG A 376 -11.68 -37.67 21.04
CA ARG A 376 -11.91 -39.11 21.23
C ARG A 376 -10.75 -39.97 20.72
N GLU A 377 -10.20 -39.63 19.56
CA GLU A 377 -9.11 -40.39 18.94
C GLU A 377 -7.81 -40.29 19.73
N VAL A 378 -7.44 -39.09 20.19
CA VAL A 378 -6.26 -38.88 21.05
C VAL A 378 -6.44 -39.56 22.40
N ASN A 379 -7.62 -39.46 23.03
CA ASN A 379 -7.90 -40.17 24.28
C ASN A 379 -7.81 -41.70 24.15
N ALA A 380 -8.20 -42.26 22.99
CA ALA A 380 -8.03 -43.69 22.73
C ALA A 380 -6.54 -44.06 22.63
N ALA A 381 -5.77 -43.31 21.85
CA ALA A 381 -4.32 -43.51 21.70
C ALA A 381 -3.56 -43.33 23.04
N MET A 382 -3.95 -42.36 23.87
CA MET A 382 -3.35 -42.15 25.19
C MET A 382 -3.53 -43.36 26.13
N LYS A 383 -4.66 -44.08 26.04
CA LYS A 383 -4.86 -45.31 26.83
C LYS A 383 -3.91 -46.43 26.43
N GLU A 384 -3.61 -46.56 25.13
CA GLU A 384 -2.65 -47.53 24.61
C GLU A 384 -1.20 -47.20 25.05
N LEU A 385 -0.89 -45.90 25.21
CA LEU A 385 0.42 -45.40 25.68
C LEU A 385 0.56 -45.39 27.22
N ALA A 386 -0.17 -46.26 27.92
CA ALA A 386 -0.18 -46.38 29.39
C ALA A 386 -0.54 -45.08 30.15
N MET A 387 -1.27 -44.16 29.52
CA MET A 387 -1.79 -42.94 30.15
C MET A 387 -3.29 -43.07 30.45
N SER A 388 -3.69 -44.19 31.07
CA SER A 388 -5.10 -44.55 31.31
C SER A 388 -5.86 -43.57 32.22
N GLY A 389 -5.15 -42.77 33.02
CA GLY A 389 -5.72 -41.71 33.86
C GLY A 389 -5.77 -40.33 33.21
N GLY A 390 -5.25 -40.18 31.99
CA GLY A 390 -5.20 -38.91 31.28
C GLY A 390 -6.46 -38.60 30.47
N ARG A 391 -6.74 -37.31 30.25
CA ARG A 391 -7.82 -36.81 29.40
C ARG A 391 -7.30 -35.65 28.56
N PHE A 392 -7.52 -35.72 27.26
CA PHE A 392 -7.25 -34.69 26.27
C PHE A 392 -8.58 -34.07 25.79
N GLU A 393 -8.63 -32.75 25.73
CA GLU A 393 -9.75 -31.96 25.25
C GLU A 393 -9.26 -30.83 24.35
N VAL A 394 -10.08 -30.45 23.37
CA VAL A 394 -9.84 -29.28 22.54
C VAL A 394 -10.87 -28.23 22.92
N GLU A 395 -10.41 -27.14 23.54
CA GLU A 395 -11.23 -26.00 23.90
C GLU A 395 -11.21 -24.97 22.76
N LEU A 396 -12.38 -24.46 22.38
CA LEU A 396 -12.53 -23.38 21.41
C LEU A 396 -12.96 -22.11 22.13
N ARG A 397 -12.01 -21.22 22.42
CA ARG A 397 -12.28 -19.97 23.13
C ARG A 397 -12.76 -18.90 22.17
N SER A 398 -13.93 -18.32 22.44
CA SER A 398 -14.54 -17.29 21.60
C SER A 398 -13.68 -16.01 21.54
N LEU A 399 -13.53 -15.47 20.33
CA LEU A 399 -12.89 -14.18 20.01
C LEU A 399 -13.90 -13.12 19.56
N LEU A 400 -15.20 -13.40 19.71
CA LEU A 400 -16.26 -12.44 19.40
C LEU A 400 -16.21 -11.22 20.34
N PRO A 401 -16.63 -10.02 19.88
CA PRO A 401 -17.33 -9.73 18.61
C PRO A 401 -16.42 -9.43 17.41
N ASP A 402 -15.12 -9.24 17.62
CA ASP A 402 -14.20 -8.80 16.55
C ASP A 402 -13.74 -9.96 15.66
N GLY A 403 -13.56 -11.15 16.23
CA GLY A 403 -13.04 -12.31 15.51
C GLY A 403 -11.59 -12.12 15.06
N SER A 404 -11.15 -12.91 14.09
CA SER A 404 -9.79 -12.82 13.54
C SER A 404 -9.73 -13.39 12.13
N ALA A 405 -8.60 -13.18 11.45
CA ALA A 405 -8.34 -13.86 10.18
C ALA A 405 -8.29 -15.40 10.31
N ALA A 406 -8.15 -15.92 11.52
CA ALA A 406 -8.18 -17.35 11.81
C ALA A 406 -9.59 -17.87 12.18
N GLY A 407 -10.61 -17.01 12.25
CA GLY A 407 -11.98 -17.33 12.64
C GLY A 407 -12.40 -16.70 13.98
N ASN A 408 -13.53 -17.17 14.51
CA ASN A 408 -14.18 -16.62 15.70
C ASN A 408 -13.72 -17.27 17.01
N GLU A 409 -12.76 -18.19 16.95
CA GLU A 409 -12.24 -18.86 18.14
C GLU A 409 -10.73 -19.08 18.07
N GLN A 410 -10.14 -19.19 19.26
CA GLN A 410 -8.80 -19.72 19.47
C GLN A 410 -8.91 -21.16 19.94
N ALA A 411 -8.31 -22.10 19.20
CA ALA A 411 -8.22 -23.48 19.62
C ALA A 411 -7.08 -23.66 20.64
N GLU A 412 -7.38 -24.30 21.76
CA GLU A 412 -6.40 -24.66 22.78
C GLU A 412 -6.52 -26.14 23.15
N PHE A 413 -5.39 -26.85 23.18
CA PHE A 413 -5.33 -28.25 23.62
C PHE A 413 -5.12 -28.31 25.13
N LEU A 414 -6.10 -28.89 25.82
CA LEU A 414 -6.10 -29.09 27.26
C LEU A 414 -5.85 -30.56 27.59
N VAL A 415 -4.97 -30.81 28.55
CA VAL A 415 -4.60 -32.16 28.96
C VAL A 415 -4.54 -32.27 30.47
N THR A 416 -4.97 -33.42 30.98
CA THR A 416 -4.66 -33.89 32.31
C THR A 416 -4.04 -35.27 32.23
N THR A 417 -3.07 -35.57 33.11
CA THR A 417 -2.40 -36.88 33.20
C THR A 417 -2.83 -37.69 34.42
N ASN A 418 -3.53 -37.04 35.38
CA ASN A 418 -3.98 -37.65 36.62
C ASN A 418 -5.51 -37.65 36.72
N PRO A 419 -6.13 -38.80 37.07
CA PRO A 419 -7.56 -38.88 37.29
C PRO A 419 -8.04 -37.84 38.31
N GLY A 420 -9.08 -37.09 37.98
CA GLY A 420 -9.73 -36.14 38.90
C GLY A 420 -9.13 -34.73 38.96
N THR A 421 -8.12 -34.41 38.14
CA THR A 421 -7.61 -33.03 38.00
C THR A 421 -8.16 -32.36 36.73
N GLU A 422 -8.45 -31.06 36.80
CA GLU A 422 -8.94 -30.31 35.65
C GLU A 422 -7.89 -30.28 34.51
N PRO A 423 -8.33 -30.46 33.24
CA PRO A 423 -7.46 -30.29 32.07
C PRO A 423 -6.82 -28.90 32.05
N ARG A 424 -5.51 -28.85 31.82
CA ARG A 424 -4.74 -27.61 31.72
C ARG A 424 -4.11 -27.49 30.33
N PRO A 425 -3.80 -26.27 29.86
CA PRO A 425 -3.10 -26.08 28.59
C PRO A 425 -1.87 -26.98 28.49
N LEU A 426 -1.64 -27.57 27.31
CA LEU A 426 -0.52 -28.49 27.04
C LEU A 426 0.84 -27.90 27.49
N ALA A 427 1.02 -26.59 27.33
CA ALA A 427 2.22 -25.86 27.75
C ALA A 427 2.48 -25.83 29.27
N LYS A 428 1.48 -26.16 30.09
CA LYS A 428 1.57 -26.18 31.57
C LYS A 428 1.71 -27.59 32.14
N VAL A 429 1.85 -28.61 31.30
CA VAL A 429 2.08 -30.00 31.74
C VAL A 429 3.55 -30.15 32.17
N VAL A 430 3.77 -30.62 33.40
CA VAL A 430 5.05 -30.50 34.12
C VAL A 430 6.04 -31.64 33.81
N SER A 431 5.61 -32.76 33.21
CA SER A 431 6.47 -33.91 32.93
C SER A 431 6.84 -34.00 31.44
N GLY A 432 8.14 -33.87 31.12
CA GLY A 432 8.65 -33.92 29.74
C GLY A 432 8.33 -35.24 29.02
N GLY A 433 8.40 -36.38 29.72
CA GLY A 433 8.07 -37.69 29.13
C GLY A 433 6.57 -37.88 28.86
N GLU A 434 5.69 -37.25 29.65
CA GLU A 434 4.24 -37.26 29.38
C GLU A 434 3.90 -36.38 28.17
N LEU A 435 4.53 -35.21 28.07
CA LEU A 435 4.36 -34.29 26.96
C LEU A 435 4.77 -34.93 25.62
N SER A 436 5.88 -35.67 25.58
CA SER A 436 6.34 -36.38 24.40
C SER A 436 5.34 -37.46 23.96
N ARG A 437 4.81 -38.26 24.89
CA ARG A 437 3.79 -39.29 24.58
C ARG A 437 2.47 -38.69 24.08
N ILE A 438 2.01 -37.60 24.70
CA ILE A 438 0.79 -36.90 24.27
C ILE A 438 1.00 -36.30 22.88
N SER A 439 2.15 -35.66 22.64
CA SER A 439 2.49 -35.09 21.34
C SER A 439 2.54 -36.16 20.26
N LEU A 440 3.13 -37.33 20.54
CA LEU A 440 3.12 -38.49 19.65
C LEU A 440 1.68 -38.94 19.34
N ALA A 441 0.83 -39.08 20.34
CA ALA A 441 -0.57 -39.48 20.14
C ALA A 441 -1.31 -38.49 19.22
N ILE A 442 -1.16 -37.19 19.46
CA ILE A 442 -1.75 -36.14 18.62
C ILE A 442 -1.21 -36.25 17.19
N GLN A 443 0.11 -36.33 17.03
CA GLN A 443 0.78 -36.38 15.74
C GLN A 443 0.45 -37.64 14.94
N VAL A 444 0.36 -38.81 15.56
CA VAL A 444 -0.03 -40.05 14.86
C VAL A 444 -1.48 -39.97 14.38
N ILE A 445 -2.38 -39.40 15.19
CA ILE A 445 -3.78 -39.23 14.81
C ILE A 445 -3.94 -38.18 13.70
N THR A 446 -3.15 -37.10 13.72
CA THR A 446 -3.27 -36.01 12.75
C THR A 446 -2.47 -36.27 11.47
N SER A 447 -1.33 -36.97 11.53
CA SER A 447 -0.51 -37.36 10.37
C SER A 447 -1.19 -38.39 9.48
N ARG A 448 -2.08 -39.23 10.01
CA ARG A 448 -2.98 -40.06 9.18
C ARG A 448 -3.80 -39.24 8.19
N ALA A 449 -4.01 -37.95 8.46
CA ALA A 449 -4.66 -37.02 7.55
C ALA A 449 -3.69 -36.30 6.58
N ALA A 450 -2.39 -36.24 6.90
CA ALA A 450 -1.38 -35.46 6.15
C ALA A 450 -0.77 -36.19 4.94
N ALA A 451 -1.06 -37.48 4.74
CA ALA A 451 -0.70 -38.26 3.55
C ALA A 451 0.80 -38.26 3.16
N VAL A 452 1.72 -38.06 4.11
CA VAL A 452 3.17 -38.22 3.88
C VAL A 452 3.59 -39.69 4.02
N PRO A 453 4.51 -40.19 3.18
CA PRO A 453 4.85 -41.62 3.13
C PRO A 453 5.92 -42.05 4.14
N THR A 454 6.58 -41.12 4.84
CA THR A 454 7.61 -41.43 5.83
C THR A 454 7.50 -40.49 7.02
N LEU A 455 7.32 -41.08 8.20
CA LEU A 455 7.25 -40.37 9.48
C LEU A 455 8.48 -40.74 10.30
N ILE A 456 9.18 -39.74 10.82
CA ILE A 456 10.35 -39.93 11.67
C ILE A 456 10.05 -39.35 13.04
N PHE A 457 10.28 -40.14 14.08
CA PHE A 457 10.09 -39.71 15.47
C PHE A 457 11.45 -39.72 16.18
N ASP A 458 11.85 -38.56 16.69
CA ASP A 458 13.04 -38.41 17.51
C ASP A 458 12.68 -38.25 19.00
N GLU A 459 13.56 -38.75 19.88
CA GLU A 459 13.42 -38.70 21.34
C GLU A 459 12.07 -39.19 21.89
N VAL A 460 11.41 -40.11 21.17
CA VAL A 460 10.12 -40.69 21.57
C VAL A 460 10.23 -41.47 22.87
N ASP A 461 11.41 -42.03 23.15
CA ASP A 461 11.77 -42.82 24.32
C ASP A 461 12.32 -41.98 25.49
N ALA A 462 12.51 -40.67 25.29
CA ALA A 462 13.05 -39.78 26.32
C ALA A 462 12.08 -39.68 27.51
N GLY A 463 12.47 -40.26 28.64
CA GLY A 463 11.67 -40.26 29.87
C GLY A 463 10.58 -41.34 29.94
N ILE A 464 10.72 -42.43 29.16
CA ILE A 464 9.82 -43.59 29.20
C ILE A 464 10.59 -44.83 29.70
N GLY A 465 9.95 -45.69 30.49
CA GLY A 465 10.52 -46.95 30.96
C GLY A 465 9.47 -48.01 31.29
N GLY A 466 9.86 -49.28 31.27
CA GLY A 466 8.99 -50.43 31.60
C GLY A 466 8.21 -50.97 30.39
N ALA A 467 6.99 -51.48 30.62
CA ALA A 467 6.12 -52.10 29.59
C ALA A 467 5.63 -51.16 28.48
N VAL A 468 6.08 -49.91 28.49
CA VAL A 468 5.68 -48.81 27.61
C VAL A 468 6.80 -48.45 26.62
N ALA A 469 8.04 -48.91 26.86
CA ALA A 469 9.22 -48.66 26.03
C ALA A 469 9.39 -49.68 24.90
#